data_AF-A0A3E3EC51-F1
#
_entry.id   AF-A0A3E3EC51-F1
#
_cell.length_a   1.000
_cell.length_b   1.000
_cell.length_c   1.000
_cell.angle_alpha   90.00
_cell.angle_beta   90.00
_cell.angle_gamma   90.00
#
_symmetry.space_group_name_H-M   'P 1'
#
loop_
_entity.id
_entity.type
_entity.pdbx_description
1 polymer ?
#
loop_
_entity_poly.entity_id
_entity_poly.type
_entity_poly.pdbx_seq_one_letter_code
_entity_poly.pdbx_strand_id
1 'polypeptide(L)'
;MESKYQEALDRLCENNYFDEKGNCNCDLIVMDRILLQELVDKATPKKIRYENAPKPSMAYMYFCPNCGRMLGVNCKPTYINYCDVCGIKFDWSDK
;
A
#
# COMPACT_ATOMS: atom_id res chain seq x y z
N MET A 1 -0.93 15.54 -8.80
CA MET A 1 -0.11 14.45 -8.25
C MET A 1 -0.47 13.22 -9.06
N GLU A 2 0.47 12.74 -9.87
CA GLU A 2 0.25 11.57 -10.71
C GLU A 2 0.12 10.33 -9.81
N SER A 3 -0.82 9.45 -10.14
CA SER A 3 -1.01 8.20 -9.39
C SER A 3 0.21 7.31 -9.56
N LYS A 4 0.65 6.61 -8.51
CA LYS A 4 1.73 5.60 -8.62
C LYS A 4 1.42 4.50 -9.63
N TYR A 5 0.13 4.26 -9.92
CA TYR A 5 -0.30 3.37 -11.00
C TYR A 5 -0.05 3.95 -12.40
N GLN A 6 -0.22 5.26 -12.57
CA GLN A 6 0.06 5.93 -13.83
C GLN A 6 1.57 5.97 -14.08
N GLU A 7 2.37 6.31 -13.07
CA GLU A 7 3.84 6.25 -13.14
C GLU A 7 4.35 4.85 -13.54
N ALA A 8 3.76 3.78 -12.99
CA ALA A 8 4.11 2.42 -13.38
C ALA A 8 3.70 2.08 -14.82
N LEU A 9 2.52 2.55 -15.26
CA LEU A 9 2.05 2.37 -16.63
C LEU A 9 2.93 3.11 -17.63
N ASP A 10 3.28 4.36 -17.35
CA ASP A 10 4.12 5.18 -18.22
C ASP A 10 5.51 4.53 -18.38
N ARG A 11 6.10 4.04 -17.28
CA ARG A 11 7.36 3.27 -17.32
C ARG A 11 7.26 2.03 -18.20
N LEU A 12 6.16 1.26 -18.07
CA LEU A 12 5.94 0.08 -18.92
C LEU A 12 5.82 0.43 -20.40
N CYS A 13 5.22 1.58 -20.72
CA CYS A 13 5.04 2.04 -22.09
C CYS A 13 6.32 2.63 -22.71
N GLU A 14 7.19 3.24 -21.91
CA GLU A 14 8.41 3.91 -22.39
C GLU A 14 9.65 3.00 -22.41
N ASN A 15 9.64 1.88 -21.68
CA ASN A 15 10.81 1.03 -21.53
C ASN A 15 11.07 0.12 -22.74
N ASN A 16 12.30 0.17 -23.25
CA ASN A 16 12.82 -0.79 -24.24
C ASN A 16 13.28 -2.07 -23.54
N TYR A 17 12.34 -2.91 -23.11
CA TYR A 17 12.63 -4.19 -22.45
C TYR A 17 13.44 -5.16 -23.30
N PHE A 18 13.38 -5.01 -24.62
CA PHE A 18 14.15 -5.78 -25.58
C PHE A 18 14.78 -4.82 -26.58
N ASP A 19 16.05 -5.04 -26.93
CA ASP A 19 16.68 -4.32 -28.03
C ASP A 19 16.21 -4.86 -29.41
N GLU A 20 16.62 -4.20 -30.49
CA GLU A 20 16.29 -4.60 -31.87
C GLU A 20 16.80 -6.01 -32.24
N LYS A 21 17.75 -6.55 -31.47
CA LYS A 21 18.32 -7.89 -31.65
C LYS A 21 17.65 -8.95 -30.76
N GLY A 22 16.68 -8.55 -29.94
CA GLY A 22 15.94 -9.42 -29.03
C GLY A 22 16.63 -9.69 -27.69
N ASN A 23 17.70 -8.96 -27.33
CA ASN A 23 18.34 -9.10 -26.02
C ASN A 23 17.49 -8.43 -24.94
N CYS A 24 17.29 -9.08 -23.79
CA CYS A 24 16.57 -8.48 -22.66
C CYS A 24 17.36 -7.35 -22.03
N ASN A 25 16.68 -6.25 -21.68
CA ASN A 25 17.12 -5.36 -20.62
C ASN A 25 16.57 -5.86 -19.29
N CYS A 26 17.24 -6.87 -18.76
CA CYS A 26 16.78 -7.60 -17.59
C CYS A 26 16.72 -6.72 -16.31
N ASP A 27 17.52 -5.64 -16.22
CA ASP A 27 17.45 -4.69 -15.09
C ASP A 27 16.14 -3.90 -15.08
N LEU A 28 15.69 -3.40 -16.23
CA LEU A 28 14.40 -2.71 -16.34
C LEU A 28 13.24 -3.63 -15.96
N ILE A 29 13.28 -4.88 -16.45
CA ILE A 29 12.27 -5.90 -16.13
C ILE A 29 12.21 -6.15 -14.62
N VAL A 30 13.36 -6.28 -13.95
CA VAL A 30 13.42 -6.50 -12.50
C VAL A 30 12.85 -5.30 -11.74
N MET A 31 13.22 -4.07 -12.13
CA MET A 31 12.73 -2.85 -11.47
C MET A 31 11.22 -2.70 -11.58
N ASP A 32 10.66 -2.91 -12.77
CA ASP A 32 9.21 -2.77 -12.95
C ASP A 32 8.43 -3.91 -12.30
N ARG A 33 9.00 -5.12 -12.25
CA ARG A 33 8.43 -6.21 -11.44
C ARG A 33 8.36 -5.84 -9.96
N ILE A 34 9.42 -5.23 -9.40
CA ILE A 34 9.43 -4.77 -8.00
C ILE A 34 8.36 -3.70 -7.78
N LEU A 35 8.29 -2.70 -8.65
CA LEU A 35 7.30 -1.63 -8.58
C LEU A 35 5.86 -2.17 -8.65
N LEU A 36 5.59 -3.09 -9.58
CA LEU A 36 4.28 -3.73 -9.71
C LEU A 36 3.93 -4.55 -8.45
N GLN A 37 4.89 -5.27 -7.88
CA GLN A 37 4.67 -6.00 -6.63
C GLN A 37 4.33 -5.04 -5.48
N GLU A 38 5.03 -3.91 -5.35
CA GLU A 38 4.70 -2.90 -4.34
C GLU A 38 3.28 -2.34 -4.51
N LEU A 39 2.84 -2.11 -5.75
CA LEU A 39 1.48 -1.66 -6.04
C LEU A 39 0.44 -2.71 -5.67
N VAL A 40 0.68 -3.98 -6.01
CA VAL A 40 -0.17 -5.12 -5.63
C VAL A 40 -0.25 -5.25 -4.11
N ASP A 41 0.87 -5.12 -3.41
CA ASP A 41 0.94 -5.21 -1.95
C ASP A 41 0.19 -4.06 -1.27
N LYS A 42 0.19 -2.86 -1.87
CA LYS A 42 -0.60 -1.71 -1.41
C LYS A 42 -2.09 -1.89 -1.71
N ALA A 43 -2.44 -2.44 -2.86
CA ALA A 43 -3.83 -2.67 -3.26
C ALA A 43 -4.51 -3.79 -2.46
N THR A 44 -3.73 -4.77 -2.00
CA THR A 44 -4.20 -5.90 -1.20
C THR A 44 -4.64 -5.39 0.19
N PRO A 45 -5.93 -5.52 0.56
CA PRO A 45 -6.42 -5.08 1.86
C PRO A 45 -5.66 -5.76 3.00
N LYS A 46 -5.20 -4.99 3.98
CA LYS A 46 -4.55 -5.50 5.20
C LYS A 46 -5.42 -5.23 6.42
N LYS A 47 -5.56 -6.23 7.29
CA LYS A 47 -6.30 -6.07 8.56
C LYS A 47 -5.69 -5.00 9.43
N ILE A 48 -6.54 -4.13 9.96
CA ILE A 48 -6.15 -3.03 10.84
C ILE A 48 -5.57 -3.56 12.15
N ARG A 49 -4.53 -2.87 12.64
CA ARG A 49 -3.97 -3.14 13.97
C ARG A 49 -4.80 -2.41 15.03
N TYR A 50 -5.16 -3.14 16.08
CA TYR A 50 -5.98 -2.67 17.19
C TYR A 50 -5.24 -2.85 18.50
N GLU A 51 -5.23 -1.81 19.34
CA GLU A 51 -4.61 -1.85 20.67
C GLU A 51 -5.51 -1.21 21.72
N ASN A 52 -5.57 -1.81 22.92
CA ASN A 52 -6.23 -1.22 24.08
C ASN A 52 -5.21 -0.39 24.86
N ALA A 53 -5.59 0.84 25.19
CA ALA A 53 -4.84 1.66 26.13
C ALA A 53 -4.98 1.10 27.57
N PRO A 54 -3.94 1.25 28.41
CA PRO A 54 -4.01 0.81 29.79
C PRO A 54 -5.06 1.59 30.60
N LYS A 55 -5.53 0.97 31.69
CA LYS A 55 -6.42 1.61 32.67
C LYS A 55 -5.74 2.85 33.28
N PRO A 56 -6.49 3.92 33.61
CA PRO A 56 -7.96 4.02 33.65
C PRO A 56 -8.60 4.44 32.31
N SER A 57 -7.81 4.71 31.27
CA SER A 57 -8.33 5.31 30.03
C SER A 57 -9.38 4.45 29.32
N MET A 58 -9.24 3.11 29.37
CA MET A 58 -10.08 2.15 28.65
C MET A 58 -10.25 2.48 27.16
N ALA A 59 -9.35 3.30 26.60
CA ALA A 59 -9.42 3.73 25.22
C ALA A 59 -8.97 2.61 24.29
N TYR A 60 -9.45 2.62 23.06
CA TYR A 60 -8.97 1.71 22.02
C TYR A 60 -8.53 2.48 20.80
N MET A 61 -7.42 2.04 20.21
CA MET A 61 -6.72 2.76 19.15
C MET A 61 -6.57 1.87 17.92
N TYR A 62 -6.80 2.46 16.75
CA TYR A 62 -6.61 1.81 15.45
C TYR A 62 -5.37 2.39 14.77
N PHE A 63 -4.55 1.52 14.21
CA PHE A 63 -3.34 1.90 13.50
C PHE A 63 -3.27 1.26 12.13
N CYS A 64 -2.66 1.98 11.19
CA CYS A 64 -2.23 1.43 9.92
C CYS A 64 -1.30 0.23 10.19
N PRO A 65 -1.62 -0.97 9.68
CA PRO A 65 -0.83 -2.17 9.95
C PRO A 65 0.55 -2.15 9.28
N ASN A 66 0.78 -1.26 8.31
CA ASN A 66 2.04 -1.18 7.57
C ASN A 66 3.00 -0.14 8.16
N CYS A 67 2.55 1.10 8.40
CA CYS A 67 3.41 2.19 8.86
C CYS A 67 3.15 2.65 10.30
N GLY A 68 2.17 2.08 11.00
CA GLY A 68 1.85 2.45 12.37
C GLY A 68 1.14 3.80 12.55
N ARG A 69 0.74 4.47 11.45
CA ARG A 69 -0.06 5.71 11.49
C ARG A 69 -1.34 5.48 12.30
N MET A 70 -1.58 6.30 13.32
CA MET A 70 -2.84 6.29 14.08
C MET A 70 -4.01 6.73 13.19
N LEU A 71 -5.07 5.93 13.16
CA LEU A 71 -6.26 6.12 12.32
C LEU A 71 -7.45 6.64 13.11
N GLY A 72 -7.57 6.26 14.38
CA GLY A 72 -8.69 6.65 15.22
C GLY A 72 -8.55 6.15 16.66
N VAL A 73 -9.30 6.78 17.56
CA VAL A 73 -9.37 6.44 18.99
C VAL A 73 -10.83 6.38 19.38
N ASN A 74 -11.22 5.33 20.11
CA ASN A 74 -12.58 5.12 20.65
C ASN A 74 -13.71 5.05 19.61
N CYS A 75 -13.41 5.05 18.32
CA CYS A 75 -14.34 4.81 17.25
C CYS A 75 -13.63 4.09 16.10
N LYS A 76 -14.30 3.14 15.44
CA LYS A 76 -13.77 2.41 14.27
C LYS A 76 -13.98 3.28 13.02
N PRO A 77 -12.93 3.88 12.43
CA PRO A 77 -13.08 4.85 11.34
C PRO A 77 -13.24 4.15 9.98
N THR A 78 -14.34 3.40 9.80
CA THR A 78 -14.59 2.56 8.62
C THR A 78 -14.69 3.31 7.30
N TYR A 79 -14.86 4.63 7.33
CA TYR A 79 -14.85 5.49 6.14
C TYR A 79 -13.45 5.69 5.55
N ILE A 80 -12.39 5.41 6.32
CA ILE A 80 -11.00 5.50 5.85
C ILE A 80 -10.66 4.18 5.17
N ASN A 81 -10.61 4.15 3.84
CA ASN A 81 -10.33 2.93 3.09
C ASN A 81 -8.83 2.70 2.79
N TYR A 82 -8.02 3.76 2.88
CA TYR A 82 -6.59 3.73 2.56
C TYR A 82 -5.78 4.53 3.57
N CYS A 83 -4.53 4.13 3.78
CA CYS A 83 -3.59 4.93 4.56
C CYS A 83 -3.16 6.17 3.77
N ASP A 84 -3.34 7.34 4.37
CA ASP A 84 -2.85 8.63 3.88
C ASP A 84 -1.31 8.70 3.75
N VAL A 85 -0.58 7.93 4.57
CA VAL A 85 0.89 7.93 4.58
C VAL A 85 1.48 6.92 3.59
N CYS A 86 1.09 5.65 3.67
CA CYS A 86 1.73 4.58 2.89
C CYS A 86 0.86 3.99 1.77
N GLY A 87 -0.38 4.45 1.63
CA GLY A 87 -1.26 4.09 0.51
C GLY A 87 -1.83 2.67 0.54
N ILE A 88 -1.62 1.89 1.60
CA ILE A 88 -2.19 0.55 1.69
C ILE A 88 -3.70 0.62 1.82
N LYS A 89 -4.40 -0.35 1.24
CA LYS A 89 -5.84 -0.55 1.44
C LYS A 89 -6.09 -1.22 2.80
N PHE A 90 -7.11 -0.75 3.50
CA PHE A 90 -7.50 -1.30 4.78
C PHE A 90 -8.59 -2.36 4.63
N ASP A 91 -8.46 -3.42 5.42
CA ASP A 91 -9.53 -4.39 5.66
C ASP A 91 -10.15 -4.13 7.03
N TRP A 92 -11.41 -3.67 7.01
CA TRP A 92 -12.22 -3.41 8.19
C TRP A 92 -13.18 -4.55 8.55
N SER A 93 -13.12 -5.69 7.86
CA SER A 93 -13.98 -6.84 8.16
C SER A 93 -13.77 -7.35 9.59
N ASP A 94 -14.88 -7.63 10.29
CA ASP A 94 -14.85 -8.07 11.68
C ASP A 94 -14.41 -9.53 11.85
N LYS A 95 -14.27 -10.28 10.75
CA LYS A 95 -13.60 -11.59 10.65
C LYS A 95 -13.28 -11.90 9.21
#